data_AF-A0AA35VKL1-F1
#
_entry.id   AF-A0AA35VKL1-F1
#
_cell.length_a   1.000
_cell.length_b   1.000
_cell.length_c   1.000
_cell.angle_alpha   90.00
_cell.angle_beta   90.00
_cell.angle_gamma   90.00
#
_symmetry.space_group_name_H-M   'P 1'
#
loop_
_entity.id
_entity.type
_entity.pdbx_description
1 polymer ?
#
loop_
_entity_poly.entity_id
_entity_poly.type
_entity_poly.pdbx_seq_one_letter_code
_entity_poly.pdbx_strand_id
1 'polypeptide(L)'
;MASFAFISFVGLRKSSPEKHHHHSLTTLPKCIAPSQAHYRRLNVVAAKTSPKITGRNLRVAVVGGGPAGGAAAETLAKGGIETFLIERKLDNAKPCGGAIPLCMVGEFELPLDIIDRRVTKMKMISPSNIAVDIGQTLKPHEYIGMVRREVLDAYLRDRAATSGATIINGLFVKMDKPQEKNAPYVLHYNAYNGKTGSTGERMSIEVDAIIGADGANSRVAKSIEAGDYEYGIAFQERVKIPDDKMQYYENVAELYVGNDVSPDFYGWVFPKCDHVAVGTGTVTHKPDIKKFQLATRLRTHDKILGGKIIRVEAHPIPEHPPSKESGGEGSPGRRCGGVCDEMLR
;
A
#
# COMPACT_ATOMS: atom_id res chain seq x y z
N MET A 1 -14.46 24.69 -41.72
CA MET A 1 -13.02 24.86 -42.03
C MET A 1 -12.52 26.10 -41.31
N ALA A 2 -11.66 25.93 -40.32
CA ALA A 2 -10.73 26.96 -39.84
C ALA A 2 -9.70 26.23 -38.98
N SER A 3 -8.51 26.07 -39.54
CA SER A 3 -7.31 25.52 -38.92
C SER A 3 -6.55 26.66 -38.26
N PHE A 4 -6.08 26.47 -37.03
CA PHE A 4 -5.08 27.35 -36.44
C PHE A 4 -3.91 26.53 -35.91
N ALA A 5 -2.75 26.81 -36.49
CA ALA A 5 -1.48 26.15 -36.28
C ALA A 5 -0.70 26.77 -35.11
N PHE A 6 0.14 25.93 -34.50
CA PHE A 6 1.14 26.28 -33.50
C PHE A 6 2.26 27.18 -34.08
N ILE A 7 2.73 28.13 -33.27
CA ILE A 7 3.98 28.87 -33.52
C ILE A 7 4.96 28.51 -32.40
N SER A 8 6.09 27.89 -32.78
CA SER A 8 7.30 27.79 -31.97
C SER A 8 8.22 28.97 -32.29
N PHE A 9 8.80 29.62 -31.29
CA PHE A 9 9.83 30.64 -31.50
C PHE A 9 11.11 30.30 -30.73
N VAL A 10 12.21 30.17 -31.46
CA VAL A 10 13.58 29.95 -30.99
C VAL A 10 14.33 31.27 -31.11
N GLY A 11 14.91 31.76 -30.01
CA GLY A 11 15.72 32.98 -29.99
C GLY A 11 17.14 32.68 -29.52
N LEU A 12 18.11 32.80 -30.44
CA LEU A 12 19.55 32.66 -30.23
C LEU A 12 20.21 33.98 -29.78
N ARG A 13 21.32 33.81 -29.07
CA ARG A 13 22.28 34.77 -28.48
C ARG A 13 22.77 35.90 -29.41
N LYS A 14 23.22 37.01 -28.81
CA LYS A 14 24.51 37.68 -29.11
C LYS A 14 25.00 38.55 -27.94
N SER A 15 26.32 38.66 -27.85
CA SER A 15 27.18 39.12 -26.74
C SER A 15 27.89 40.44 -27.04
N SER A 16 28.31 41.21 -26.01
CA SER A 16 29.48 42.12 -26.03
C SER A 16 29.78 42.77 -24.64
N PRO A 17 30.97 43.36 -24.39
CA PRO A 17 31.83 42.97 -23.26
C PRO A 17 32.12 44.03 -22.16
N GLU A 18 32.64 43.51 -21.03
CA GLU A 18 33.58 44.02 -20.00
C GLU A 18 33.49 45.46 -19.43
N LYS A 19 33.48 45.55 -18.09
CA LYS A 19 34.66 45.95 -17.26
C LYS A 19 34.45 45.71 -15.75
N HIS A 20 35.58 45.44 -15.09
CA HIS A 20 35.81 44.94 -13.74
C HIS A 20 35.29 45.81 -12.58
N HIS A 21 34.96 45.18 -11.44
CA HIS A 21 35.67 45.38 -10.15
C HIS A 21 35.42 44.21 -9.18
N HIS A 22 36.51 43.76 -8.56
CA HIS A 22 36.59 42.65 -7.60
C HIS A 22 35.87 42.98 -6.28
N HIS A 23 35.12 42.01 -5.73
CA HIS A 23 35.19 41.66 -4.31
C HIS A 23 34.92 40.16 -4.12
N SER A 24 35.85 39.51 -3.42
CA SER A 24 35.89 38.09 -3.08
C SER A 24 34.96 37.78 -1.92
N LEU A 25 34.00 36.87 -2.09
CA LEU A 25 33.38 36.10 -1.01
C LEU A 25 32.99 34.71 -1.54
N THR A 26 33.73 33.73 -1.04
CA THR A 26 33.40 32.31 -0.80
C THR A 26 32.15 31.72 -1.47
N THR A 27 32.41 30.71 -2.28
CA THR A 27 31.49 29.83 -3.00
C THR A 27 30.42 29.18 -2.11
N LEU A 28 29.15 29.55 -2.31
CA LEU A 28 27.99 28.71 -1.98
C LEU A 28 27.76 27.69 -3.11
N PRO A 29 27.49 26.41 -2.81
CA PRO A 29 27.20 25.44 -3.86
C PRO A 29 25.90 25.78 -4.59
N LYS A 30 25.97 25.73 -5.92
CA LYS A 30 24.87 25.96 -6.85
C LYS A 30 23.64 25.13 -6.47
N CYS A 31 22.48 25.78 -6.43
CA CYS A 31 21.18 25.13 -6.41
C CYS A 31 21.10 24.11 -7.56
N ILE A 32 20.99 22.83 -7.20
CA ILE A 32 20.72 21.75 -8.14
C ILE A 32 19.25 21.88 -8.55
N ALA A 33 19.01 22.14 -9.83
CA ALA A 33 17.67 22.13 -10.41
C ALA A 33 17.03 20.74 -10.20
N PRO A 34 15.70 20.63 -10.05
CA PRO A 34 15.04 19.35 -9.84
C PRO A 34 15.34 18.45 -11.05
N SER A 35 16.01 17.33 -10.82
CA SER A 35 16.18 16.33 -11.87
C SER A 35 14.79 15.87 -12.29
N GLN A 36 14.49 15.94 -13.59
CA GLN A 36 13.34 15.28 -14.16
C GLN A 36 13.48 13.79 -13.82
N ALA A 37 12.71 13.33 -12.83
CA ALA A 37 12.60 11.92 -12.54
C ALA A 37 12.02 11.26 -13.79
N HIS A 38 12.90 10.66 -14.61
CA HIS A 38 12.50 9.76 -15.67
C HIS A 38 11.84 8.55 -15.02
N TYR A 39 10.54 8.62 -14.80
CA TYR A 39 9.73 7.43 -14.52
C TYR A 39 9.89 6.52 -15.74
N ARG A 40 10.74 5.50 -15.63
CA ARG A 40 10.82 4.45 -16.63
C ARG A 40 9.45 3.77 -16.64
N ARG A 41 8.64 4.05 -17.67
CA ARG A 41 7.50 3.18 -17.97
C ARG A 41 8.02 1.77 -18.12
N LEU A 42 7.68 0.90 -17.18
CA LEU A 42 7.91 -0.52 -17.32
C LEU A 42 6.97 -1.01 -18.43
N ASN A 43 7.48 -1.06 -19.65
CA ASN A 43 6.78 -1.69 -20.76
C ASN A 43 6.97 -3.20 -20.62
N VAL A 44 6.03 -3.85 -19.91
CA VAL A 44 5.94 -5.31 -19.89
C VAL A 44 5.31 -5.75 -21.22
N VAL A 45 6.16 -6.10 -22.18
CA VAL A 45 5.72 -6.70 -23.44
C VAL A 45 5.96 -8.19 -23.32
N ALA A 46 4.93 -9.01 -23.53
CA ALA A 46 5.13 -10.44 -23.72
C ALA A 46 6.15 -10.62 -24.84
N ALA A 47 7.26 -11.31 -24.56
CA ALA A 47 8.27 -11.54 -25.59
C ALA A 47 7.59 -12.21 -26.80
N LYS A 48 7.98 -11.83 -28.02
CA LYS A 48 7.47 -12.48 -29.25
C LYS A 48 7.69 -14.00 -29.23
N THR A 49 8.64 -14.46 -28.40
CA THR A 49 9.01 -15.86 -28.15
C THR A 49 8.36 -16.48 -26.92
N SER A 50 7.52 -15.75 -26.17
CA SER A 50 6.78 -16.32 -25.05
C SER A 50 5.90 -17.47 -25.56
N PRO A 51 5.97 -18.66 -24.93
CA PRO A 51 5.10 -19.77 -25.31
C PRO A 51 3.64 -19.32 -25.24
N LYS A 52 2.89 -19.53 -26.33
CA LYS A 52 1.44 -19.33 -26.31
C LYS A 52 0.79 -20.59 -25.78
N ILE A 53 -0.11 -20.44 -24.80
CA ILE A 53 -0.98 -21.53 -24.37
C ILE A 53 -2.06 -21.69 -25.47
N THR A 54 -2.15 -22.88 -26.05
CA THR A 54 -3.11 -23.15 -27.14
C THR A 54 -4.47 -23.51 -26.57
N GLY A 55 -5.52 -22.86 -27.07
CA GLY A 55 -6.92 -23.22 -26.80
C GLY A 55 -7.51 -22.72 -25.47
N ARG A 56 -6.76 -21.97 -24.64
CA ARG A 56 -7.28 -21.31 -23.44
C ARG A 56 -6.46 -20.08 -23.04
N ASN A 57 -7.02 -19.27 -22.15
CA ASN A 57 -6.32 -18.16 -21.53
C ASN A 57 -5.31 -18.65 -20.47
N LEU A 58 -4.35 -17.79 -20.13
CA LEU A 58 -3.47 -17.99 -18.98
C LEU A 58 -4.32 -17.97 -17.71
N ARG A 59 -4.08 -18.91 -16.79
CA ARG A 59 -4.72 -18.99 -15.47
C ARG A 59 -3.78 -18.44 -14.42
N VAL A 60 -4.21 -17.45 -13.65
CA VAL A 60 -3.40 -16.85 -12.59
C VAL A 60 -4.18 -16.79 -11.29
N ALA A 61 -3.59 -17.30 -10.22
CA ALA A 61 -4.11 -17.10 -8.87
C ALA A 61 -3.43 -15.91 -8.20
N VAL A 62 -4.22 -14.99 -7.66
CA VAL A 62 -3.78 -13.94 -6.76
C VAL A 62 -4.22 -14.35 -5.35
N VAL A 63 -3.27 -14.53 -4.43
CA VAL A 63 -3.57 -14.97 -3.06
C VAL A 63 -3.49 -13.78 -2.12
N GLY A 64 -4.61 -13.38 -1.54
CA GLY A 64 -4.78 -12.19 -0.70
C GLY A 64 -5.52 -11.07 -1.42
N GLY A 65 -6.64 -10.62 -0.86
CA GLY A 65 -7.56 -9.64 -1.46
C GLY A 65 -7.49 -8.24 -0.83
N GLY A 66 -6.32 -7.85 -0.32
CA GLY A 66 -6.05 -6.46 0.06
C GLY A 66 -5.78 -5.54 -1.15
N PRO A 67 -5.32 -4.30 -0.97
CA PRO A 67 -5.14 -3.35 -2.07
C PRO A 67 -4.24 -3.87 -3.18
N ALA A 68 -3.13 -4.48 -2.77
CA ALA A 68 -2.18 -5.20 -3.61
C ALA A 68 -2.84 -6.22 -4.55
N GLY A 69 -3.52 -7.21 -3.96
CA GLY A 69 -4.11 -8.31 -4.72
C GLY A 69 -5.35 -7.91 -5.49
N GLY A 70 -6.17 -6.99 -4.96
CA GLY A 70 -7.32 -6.44 -5.68
C GLY A 70 -6.88 -5.73 -6.96
N ALA A 71 -5.89 -4.85 -6.88
CA ALA A 71 -5.34 -4.15 -8.06
C ALA A 71 -4.67 -5.10 -9.05
N ALA A 72 -3.90 -6.08 -8.56
CA ALA A 72 -3.27 -7.09 -9.40
C ALA A 72 -4.33 -7.93 -10.14
N ALA A 73 -5.36 -8.40 -9.43
CA ALA A 73 -6.43 -9.20 -10.02
C ALA A 73 -7.24 -8.41 -11.06
N GLU A 74 -7.55 -7.14 -10.79
CA GLU A 74 -8.20 -6.26 -11.76
C GLU A 74 -7.36 -6.10 -13.03
N THR A 75 -6.07 -5.84 -12.88
CA THR A 75 -5.14 -5.65 -14.00
C THR A 75 -5.04 -6.91 -14.86
N LEU A 76 -4.91 -8.08 -14.24
CA LEU A 76 -4.86 -9.36 -14.95
C LEU A 76 -6.17 -9.63 -15.70
N ALA A 77 -7.31 -9.43 -15.04
CA ALA A 77 -8.62 -9.68 -15.63
C ALA A 77 -8.90 -8.74 -16.83
N LYS A 78 -8.58 -7.44 -16.71
CA LYS A 78 -8.62 -6.48 -17.84
C LYS A 78 -7.72 -6.89 -19.01
N GLY A 79 -6.61 -7.59 -18.72
CA GLY A 79 -5.71 -8.15 -19.72
C GLY A 79 -6.19 -9.44 -20.39
N GLY A 80 -7.39 -9.94 -20.05
CA GLY A 80 -7.96 -11.18 -20.58
C GLY A 80 -7.39 -12.46 -19.95
N ILE A 81 -6.73 -12.35 -18.81
CA ILE A 81 -6.19 -13.50 -18.06
C ILE A 81 -7.31 -14.10 -17.19
N GLU A 82 -7.44 -15.42 -17.21
CA GLU A 82 -8.35 -16.15 -16.33
C GLU A 82 -7.83 -16.05 -14.89
N THR A 83 -8.44 -15.18 -14.11
CA THR A 83 -7.89 -14.71 -12.83
C THR A 83 -8.72 -15.19 -11.66
N PHE A 84 -8.07 -15.79 -10.66
CA PHE A 84 -8.69 -16.23 -9.41
C PHE A 84 -8.12 -15.42 -8.24
N LEU A 85 -8.95 -14.67 -7.51
CA LEU A 85 -8.53 -13.96 -6.31
C LEU A 85 -8.99 -14.72 -5.07
N ILE A 86 -8.06 -15.28 -4.30
CA ILE A 86 -8.36 -16.05 -3.08
C ILE A 86 -8.15 -15.16 -1.86
N GLU A 87 -9.21 -14.80 -1.13
CA GLU A 87 -9.14 -14.04 0.11
C GLU A 87 -9.77 -14.81 1.27
N ARG A 88 -9.07 -14.87 2.40
CA ARG A 88 -9.49 -15.61 3.59
C ARG A 88 -10.77 -15.06 4.21
N LYS A 89 -10.93 -13.74 4.25
CA LYS A 89 -12.07 -13.07 4.88
C LYS A 89 -12.49 -11.85 4.08
N LEU A 90 -13.59 -11.96 3.34
CA LEU A 90 -14.13 -10.84 2.57
C LEU A 90 -14.78 -9.76 3.46
N ASP A 91 -15.19 -10.11 4.68
CA ASP A 91 -15.86 -9.24 5.66
C ASP A 91 -14.88 -8.55 6.64
N ASN A 92 -13.59 -8.81 6.50
CA ASN A 92 -12.57 -8.28 7.39
C ASN A 92 -11.42 -7.65 6.61
N ALA A 93 -10.78 -6.65 7.20
CA ALA A 93 -9.60 -6.01 6.64
C ALA A 93 -8.44 -6.03 7.64
N LYS A 94 -7.20 -5.96 7.14
CA LYS A 94 -6.05 -5.79 8.03
C LYS A 94 -6.12 -4.41 8.70
N PRO A 95 -5.88 -4.32 10.01
CA PRO A 95 -5.79 -3.04 10.72
C PRO A 95 -4.81 -2.09 10.05
N CYS A 96 -5.19 -0.82 9.96
CA CYS A 96 -4.41 0.21 9.29
C CYS A 96 -4.90 1.60 9.69
N GLY A 97 -3.97 2.56 9.79
CA GLY A 97 -4.32 3.97 9.97
C GLY A 97 -5.06 4.58 8.78
N GLY A 98 -4.93 3.99 7.59
CA GLY A 98 -5.73 4.31 6.42
C GLY A 98 -5.40 5.65 5.76
N ALA A 99 -4.19 6.18 5.95
CA ALA A 99 -3.71 7.34 5.21
C ALA A 99 -3.13 6.92 3.85
N ILE A 100 -3.61 7.51 2.77
CA ILE A 100 -3.12 7.30 1.40
C ILE A 100 -2.77 8.66 0.76
N PRO A 101 -1.66 8.77 0.02
CA PRO A 101 -1.29 10.01 -0.65
C PRO A 101 -2.21 10.31 -1.84
N LEU A 102 -2.35 11.59 -2.21
CA LEU A 102 -3.23 12.00 -3.32
C LEU A 102 -2.89 11.31 -4.65
N CYS A 103 -1.60 11.06 -4.93
CA CYS A 103 -1.20 10.37 -6.15
C CYS A 103 -1.86 8.99 -6.28
N MET A 104 -2.00 8.25 -5.17
CA MET A 104 -2.61 6.91 -5.16
C MET A 104 -4.12 6.98 -5.40
N VAL A 105 -4.79 8.05 -4.96
CA VAL A 105 -6.21 8.27 -5.26
C VAL A 105 -6.42 8.38 -6.77
N GLY A 106 -5.54 9.14 -7.45
CA GLY A 106 -5.58 9.29 -8.91
C GLY A 106 -5.14 8.04 -9.66
N GLU A 107 -4.01 7.45 -9.27
CA GLU A 107 -3.41 6.28 -9.92
C GLU A 107 -4.33 5.06 -9.92
N PHE A 108 -5.06 4.85 -8.83
CA PHE A 108 -6.04 3.76 -8.73
C PHE A 108 -7.46 4.19 -9.10
N GLU A 109 -7.68 5.40 -9.60
CA GLU A 109 -9.03 5.90 -9.97
C GLU A 109 -10.05 5.67 -8.84
N LEU A 110 -9.65 6.04 -7.61
CA LEU A 110 -10.49 5.85 -6.43
C LEU A 110 -11.58 6.92 -6.41
N PRO A 111 -12.85 6.53 -6.22
CA PRO A 111 -13.94 7.48 -6.17
C PRO A 111 -13.85 8.25 -4.85
N LEU A 112 -14.29 9.50 -4.88
CA LEU A 112 -14.07 10.40 -3.75
C LEU A 112 -14.96 10.09 -2.54
N ASP A 113 -15.98 9.26 -2.70
CA ASP A 113 -16.92 8.80 -1.68
C ASP A 113 -16.34 7.73 -0.75
N ILE A 114 -15.35 6.95 -1.20
CA ILE A 114 -14.62 6.01 -0.33
C ILE A 114 -13.51 6.70 0.49
N ILE A 115 -13.24 7.97 0.21
CA ILE A 115 -12.30 8.80 0.97
C ILE A 115 -13.07 9.48 2.10
N ASP A 116 -13.05 8.86 3.29
CA ASP A 116 -13.78 9.33 4.47
C ASP A 116 -13.38 10.77 4.88
N ARG A 117 -12.09 11.13 4.78
CA ARG A 117 -11.59 12.49 5.07
C ARG A 117 -10.47 12.91 4.12
N ARG A 118 -10.39 14.21 3.85
CA ARG A 118 -9.30 14.84 3.10
C ARG A 118 -8.49 15.68 4.06
N VAL A 119 -7.39 15.11 4.53
CA VAL A 119 -6.52 15.78 5.50
C VAL A 119 -5.60 16.74 4.77
N THR A 120 -5.72 18.02 5.08
CA THR A 120 -4.88 19.11 4.54
C THR A 120 -3.91 19.66 5.57
N LYS A 121 -4.02 19.22 6.83
CA LYS A 121 -3.15 19.63 7.94
C LYS A 121 -2.66 18.42 8.70
N MET A 122 -1.34 18.23 8.78
CA MET A 122 -0.74 17.22 9.64
C MET A 122 -0.07 17.92 10.82
N LYS A 123 -0.34 17.51 12.05
CA LYS A 123 0.31 18.06 13.25
C LYS A 123 1.31 17.06 13.79
N MET A 124 2.57 17.47 13.96
CA MET A 124 3.54 16.72 14.74
C MET A 124 3.61 17.29 16.16
N ILE A 125 3.45 16.42 17.14
CA ILE A 125 3.28 16.77 18.55
C ILE A 125 4.46 16.20 19.35
N SER A 126 5.29 17.09 19.88
CA SER A 126 6.50 16.75 20.63
C SER A 126 6.19 16.16 22.01
N PRO A 127 7.15 15.53 22.72
CA PRO A 127 6.92 14.98 24.06
C PRO A 127 6.40 16.00 25.08
N SER A 128 6.76 17.28 24.91
CA SER A 128 6.25 18.40 25.71
C SER A 128 4.87 18.90 25.26
N ASN A 129 4.17 18.17 24.38
CA ASN A 129 2.88 18.50 23.77
C ASN A 129 2.84 19.83 22.98
N ILE A 130 3.99 20.27 22.47
CA ILE A 130 4.06 21.38 21.52
C ILE A 130 3.75 20.84 20.12
N ALA A 131 2.77 21.43 19.44
CA ALA A 131 2.35 21.03 18.11
C ALA A 131 2.96 21.93 17.03
N VAL A 132 3.47 21.32 15.97
CA VAL A 132 3.95 22.00 14.76
C VAL A 132 3.16 21.49 13.56
N ASP A 133 2.76 22.41 12.69
CA ASP A 133 2.05 22.07 11.46
C ASP A 133 3.04 21.60 10.38
N ILE A 134 2.83 20.39 9.90
CA ILE A 134 3.50 19.77 8.76
C ILE A 134 2.55 19.83 7.55
N GLY A 135 3.09 20.17 6.38
CA GLY A 135 2.30 20.27 5.15
C GLY A 135 1.93 21.70 4.74
N GLN A 136 2.60 22.73 5.29
CA GLN A 136 2.51 24.11 4.75
C GLN A 136 2.95 24.21 3.27
N THR A 137 3.55 23.14 2.73
CA THR A 137 3.95 23.02 1.33
C THR A 137 2.87 22.41 0.42
N LEU A 138 1.75 21.92 0.98
CA LEU A 138 0.65 21.38 0.18
C LEU A 138 -0.01 22.48 -0.63
N LYS A 139 -0.24 22.22 -1.92
CA LYS A 139 -1.06 23.11 -2.75
C LYS A 139 -2.53 23.03 -2.31
N PRO A 140 -3.37 24.02 -2.65
CA PRO A 140 -4.78 24.05 -2.23
C PRO A 140 -5.62 22.82 -2.60
N HIS A 141 -5.24 22.07 -3.64
CA HIS A 141 -5.92 20.85 -4.07
C HIS A 141 -5.28 19.56 -3.55
N GLU A 142 -4.14 19.64 -2.86
CA GLU A 142 -3.39 18.49 -2.36
C GLU A 142 -3.89 18.09 -0.96
N TYR A 143 -4.09 16.79 -0.74
CA TYR A 143 -4.54 16.25 0.54
C TYR A 143 -4.04 14.82 0.76
N ILE A 144 -4.07 14.36 2.00
CA ILE A 144 -3.91 12.95 2.35
C ILE A 144 -5.31 12.36 2.48
N GLY A 145 -5.61 11.35 1.67
CA GLY A 145 -6.88 10.64 1.73
C GLY A 145 -6.90 9.74 2.95
N MET A 146 -7.97 9.81 3.74
CA MET A 146 -8.20 8.90 4.85
C MET A 146 -9.29 7.90 4.46
N VAL A 147 -8.98 6.62 4.53
CA VAL A 147 -9.87 5.53 4.13
C VAL A 147 -10.06 4.52 5.23
N ARG A 148 -11.19 3.82 5.20
CA ARG A 148 -11.39 2.55 5.89
C ARG A 148 -10.98 1.40 4.99
N ARG A 149 -10.17 0.48 5.50
CA ARG A 149 -9.65 -0.64 4.71
C ARG A 149 -10.73 -1.63 4.32
N GLU A 150 -11.75 -1.83 5.14
CA GLU A 150 -12.90 -2.65 4.75
C GLU A 150 -13.66 -2.09 3.54
N VAL A 151 -13.70 -0.77 3.36
CA VAL A 151 -14.34 -0.11 2.20
C VAL A 151 -13.43 -0.15 0.99
N LEU A 152 -12.16 0.28 1.15
CA LEU A 152 -11.19 0.29 0.06
C LEU A 152 -10.94 -1.12 -0.50
N ASP A 153 -10.71 -2.11 0.38
CA ASP A 153 -10.40 -3.46 -0.05
C ASP A 153 -11.61 -4.11 -0.75
N ALA A 154 -12.84 -3.86 -0.28
CA ALA A 154 -14.05 -4.31 -0.95
C ALA A 154 -14.18 -3.68 -2.34
N TYR A 155 -14.04 -2.36 -2.45
CA TYR A 155 -14.09 -1.64 -3.72
C TYR A 155 -13.11 -2.20 -4.76
N LEU A 156 -11.86 -2.47 -4.36
CA LEU A 156 -10.85 -3.03 -5.27
C LEU A 156 -11.16 -4.47 -5.68
N ARG A 157 -11.73 -5.28 -4.78
CA ARG A 157 -12.18 -6.64 -5.13
C ARG A 157 -13.39 -6.62 -6.07
N ASP A 158 -14.35 -5.73 -5.84
CA ASP A 158 -15.53 -5.59 -6.68
C ASP A 158 -15.17 -5.12 -8.09
N ARG A 159 -14.17 -4.24 -8.22
CA ARG A 159 -13.59 -3.87 -9.52
C ARG A 159 -12.90 -5.02 -10.23
N ALA A 160 -12.13 -5.83 -9.50
CA ALA A 160 -11.52 -7.03 -10.06
C ALA A 160 -12.60 -8.00 -10.56
N ALA A 161 -13.64 -8.23 -9.78
CA ALA A 161 -14.78 -9.06 -10.15
C ALA A 161 -15.50 -8.53 -11.41
N THR A 162 -15.79 -7.24 -11.45
CA THR A 162 -16.40 -6.55 -12.61
C THR A 162 -15.54 -6.68 -13.87
N SER A 163 -14.21 -6.73 -13.71
CA SER A 163 -13.27 -6.94 -14.81
C SER A 163 -13.14 -8.40 -15.24
N GLY A 164 -13.80 -9.35 -14.56
CA GLY A 164 -13.82 -10.77 -14.90
C GLY A 164 -13.01 -11.69 -13.97
N ALA A 165 -12.45 -11.18 -12.86
CA ALA A 165 -11.78 -12.04 -11.89
C ALA A 165 -12.79 -12.87 -11.08
N THR A 166 -12.49 -14.14 -10.86
CA THR A 166 -13.27 -15.01 -9.96
C THR A 166 -12.81 -14.80 -8.53
N ILE A 167 -13.68 -14.25 -7.69
CA ILE A 167 -13.38 -14.01 -6.26
C ILE A 167 -13.75 -15.25 -5.46
N ILE A 168 -12.78 -15.80 -4.73
CA ILE A 168 -12.92 -16.99 -3.91
C ILE A 168 -12.74 -16.58 -2.45
N ASN A 169 -13.80 -16.73 -1.66
CA ASN A 169 -13.70 -16.64 -0.21
C ASN A 169 -13.08 -17.94 0.32
N GLY A 170 -11.80 -17.91 0.64
CA GLY A 170 -11.09 -19.11 1.06
C GLY A 170 -9.68 -18.85 1.58
N LEU A 171 -9.20 -19.78 2.39
CA LEU A 171 -7.87 -19.73 2.96
C LEU A 171 -6.90 -20.58 2.15
N PHE A 172 -5.94 -19.96 1.46
CA PHE A 172 -4.82 -20.67 0.87
C PHE A 172 -4.06 -21.50 1.92
N VAL A 173 -3.78 -22.76 1.62
CA VAL A 173 -3.11 -23.72 2.52
C VAL A 173 -1.69 -23.97 2.06
N LYS A 174 -1.52 -24.44 0.81
CA LYS A 174 -0.23 -24.77 0.19
C LYS A 174 -0.35 -24.78 -1.32
N MET A 175 0.78 -24.89 -2.01
CA MET A 175 0.82 -25.19 -3.43
C MET A 175 1.79 -26.32 -3.71
N ASP A 176 1.48 -27.12 -4.74
CA ASP A 176 2.39 -28.11 -5.28
C ASP A 176 3.09 -27.50 -6.51
N LYS A 177 4.41 -27.59 -6.53
CA LYS A 177 5.25 -27.09 -7.63
C LYS A 177 5.13 -28.03 -8.85
N PRO A 178 5.11 -27.48 -10.08
CA PRO A 178 5.17 -28.28 -11.30
C PRO A 178 6.36 -29.23 -11.30
N GLN A 179 6.15 -30.49 -11.69
CA GLN A 179 7.24 -31.46 -11.90
C GLN A 179 7.87 -31.32 -13.29
N GLU A 180 7.12 -30.76 -14.23
CA GLU A 180 7.56 -30.49 -15.60
C GLU A 180 7.52 -29.00 -15.90
N LYS A 181 8.35 -28.55 -16.84
CA LYS A 181 8.57 -27.12 -17.14
C LYS A 181 7.30 -26.33 -17.52
N ASN A 182 6.28 -27.00 -18.05
CA ASN A 182 5.04 -26.38 -18.52
C ASN A 182 3.78 -26.94 -17.81
N ALA A 183 3.96 -27.72 -16.74
CA ALA A 183 2.83 -28.19 -15.94
C ALA A 183 2.31 -27.05 -15.04
N PRO A 184 1.00 -27.03 -14.71
CA PRO A 184 0.44 -26.01 -13.84
C PRO A 184 0.88 -26.21 -12.38
N TYR A 185 0.84 -25.13 -11.60
CA TYR A 185 0.82 -25.21 -10.15
C TYR A 185 -0.54 -25.71 -9.68
N VAL A 186 -0.57 -26.50 -8.61
CA VAL A 186 -1.82 -26.89 -7.94
C VAL A 186 -1.91 -26.17 -6.60
N LEU A 187 -2.85 -25.24 -6.46
CA LEU A 187 -3.09 -24.55 -5.20
C LEU A 187 -4.15 -25.30 -4.42
N HIS A 188 -3.91 -25.46 -3.13
CA HIS A 188 -4.84 -26.05 -2.17
C HIS A 188 -5.35 -24.96 -1.25
N TYR A 189 -6.66 -24.86 -1.08
CA TYR A 189 -7.30 -23.86 -0.24
C TYR A 189 -8.54 -24.43 0.46
N ASN A 190 -8.92 -23.82 1.58
CA ASN A 190 -10.19 -24.12 2.25
C ASN A 190 -11.23 -23.06 1.85
N ALA A 191 -12.21 -23.44 1.04
CA ALA A 191 -13.30 -22.58 0.61
C ALA A 191 -14.34 -22.37 1.71
N TYR A 192 -14.78 -21.12 1.89
CA TYR A 192 -15.82 -20.77 2.86
C TYR A 192 -17.14 -20.52 2.11
N ASN A 193 -18.00 -21.54 2.08
CA ASN A 193 -19.28 -21.52 1.38
C ASN A 193 -20.48 -21.12 2.28
N GLY A 194 -20.21 -20.68 3.51
CA GLY A 194 -21.23 -20.29 4.51
C GLY A 194 -22.07 -21.44 5.08
N LYS A 195 -21.87 -22.68 4.63
CA LYS A 195 -22.65 -23.87 5.01
C LYS A 195 -21.88 -24.88 5.85
N THR A 196 -20.57 -24.96 5.65
CA THR A 196 -19.66 -25.75 6.50
C THR A 196 -19.04 -24.82 7.54
N GLY A 197 -18.93 -25.29 8.79
CA GLY A 197 -18.39 -24.50 9.90
C GLY A 197 -16.99 -23.90 9.64
N SER A 198 -16.41 -23.26 10.65
CA SER A 198 -15.19 -22.41 10.56
C SER A 198 -13.95 -23.02 9.89
N THR A 199 -13.93 -24.32 9.57
CA THR A 199 -12.85 -25.03 8.89
C THR A 199 -12.84 -24.88 7.36
N GLY A 200 -13.99 -24.64 6.72
CA GLY A 200 -14.13 -24.59 5.25
C GLY A 200 -14.01 -25.95 4.54
N GLU A 201 -14.30 -25.98 3.25
CA GLU A 201 -14.22 -27.16 2.37
C GLU A 201 -12.88 -27.20 1.63
N ARG A 202 -12.18 -28.33 1.63
CA ARG A 202 -10.89 -28.47 0.94
C ARG A 202 -11.10 -28.50 -0.57
N MET A 203 -10.50 -27.56 -1.26
CA MET A 203 -10.56 -27.40 -2.70
C MET A 203 -9.14 -27.30 -3.28
N SER A 204 -9.02 -27.61 -4.57
CA SER A 204 -7.79 -27.35 -5.33
C SER A 204 -8.09 -26.67 -6.65
N ILE A 205 -7.11 -25.95 -7.18
CA ILE A 205 -7.18 -25.32 -8.50
C ILE A 205 -5.82 -25.34 -9.18
N GLU A 206 -5.83 -25.58 -10.49
CA GLU A 206 -4.65 -25.49 -11.34
C GLU A 206 -4.49 -24.10 -11.94
N VAL A 207 -3.29 -23.54 -11.84
CA VAL A 207 -2.95 -22.24 -12.44
C VAL A 207 -1.55 -22.27 -13.04
N ASP A 208 -1.31 -21.38 -13.99
CA ASP A 208 -0.03 -21.27 -14.69
C ASP A 208 0.95 -20.34 -13.97
N ALA A 209 0.43 -19.38 -13.19
CA ALA A 209 1.21 -18.50 -12.34
C ALA A 209 0.46 -18.11 -11.06
N ILE A 210 1.22 -17.64 -10.07
CA ILE A 210 0.72 -17.25 -8.75
C ILE A 210 1.31 -15.89 -8.38
N ILE A 211 0.47 -14.99 -7.86
CA ILE A 211 0.88 -13.75 -7.22
C ILE A 211 0.59 -13.87 -5.72
N GLY A 212 1.64 -13.83 -4.89
CA GLY A 212 1.52 -13.78 -3.45
C GLY A 212 1.26 -12.35 -2.97
N ALA A 213 0.07 -12.09 -2.45
CA ALA A 213 -0.37 -10.78 -1.92
C ALA A 213 -1.07 -10.92 -0.56
N ASP A 214 -0.77 -11.99 0.20
CA ASP A 214 -1.42 -12.40 1.45
C ASP A 214 -0.77 -11.80 2.70
N GLY A 215 0.04 -10.76 2.50
CA GLY A 215 0.51 -9.84 3.53
C GLY A 215 1.55 -10.42 4.49
N ALA A 216 1.65 -9.79 5.65
CA ALA A 216 2.72 -10.02 6.64
C ALA A 216 2.70 -11.40 7.34
N ASN A 217 1.82 -12.31 6.95
CA ASN A 217 1.84 -13.71 7.40
C ASN A 217 1.81 -14.66 6.20
N SER A 218 2.38 -14.23 5.07
CA SER A 218 2.24 -14.87 3.77
C SER A 218 2.56 -16.36 3.82
N ARG A 219 1.57 -17.16 3.44
CA ARG A 219 1.72 -18.61 3.24
C ARG A 219 2.33 -18.90 1.87
N VAL A 220 2.09 -18.03 0.89
CA VAL A 220 2.73 -18.13 -0.43
C VAL A 220 4.26 -17.95 -0.30
N ALA A 221 4.71 -16.90 0.39
CA ALA A 221 6.14 -16.64 0.64
C ALA A 221 6.82 -17.82 1.34
N LYS A 222 6.15 -18.39 2.37
CA LYS A 222 6.63 -19.61 3.05
C LYS A 222 6.72 -20.82 2.13
N SER A 223 5.77 -20.99 1.21
CA SER A 223 5.74 -22.12 0.27
C SER A 223 6.84 -22.07 -0.78
N ILE A 224 7.41 -20.88 -1.04
CA ILE A 224 8.57 -20.69 -1.93
C ILE A 224 9.88 -20.49 -1.18
N GLU A 225 9.87 -20.56 0.15
CA GLU A 225 11.05 -20.31 0.99
C GLU A 225 11.68 -18.93 0.70
N ALA A 226 10.85 -17.89 0.58
CA ALA A 226 11.28 -16.52 0.25
C ALA A 226 12.21 -15.84 1.28
N GLY A 227 12.56 -16.55 2.36
CA GLY A 227 13.28 -16.02 3.51
C GLY A 227 12.37 -15.39 4.56
N ASP A 228 12.99 -15.03 5.68
CA ASP A 228 12.35 -14.28 6.76
C ASP A 228 12.49 -12.77 6.53
N TYR A 229 11.54 -12.01 7.09
CA TYR A 229 11.60 -10.55 7.14
C TYR A 229 11.39 -10.10 8.58
N GLU A 230 12.03 -8.98 8.94
CA GLU A 230 11.74 -8.32 10.20
C GLU A 230 10.36 -7.67 10.13
N TYR A 231 9.70 -7.55 11.28
CA TYR A 231 8.41 -6.86 11.34
C TYR A 231 8.27 -6.05 12.62
N GLY A 232 7.63 -4.90 12.48
CA GLY A 232 7.04 -4.15 13.58
C GLY A 232 5.66 -4.67 13.94
N ILE A 233 5.14 -4.23 15.08
CA ILE A 233 3.74 -4.40 15.45
C ILE A 233 3.09 -3.02 15.50
N ALA A 234 1.94 -2.88 14.84
CA ALA A 234 1.06 -1.75 15.03
C ALA A 234 -0.15 -2.16 15.86
N PHE A 235 -0.60 -1.25 16.71
CA PHE A 235 -1.80 -1.38 17.52
C PHE A 235 -2.62 -0.11 17.37
N GLN A 236 -3.94 -0.26 17.23
CA GLN A 236 -4.85 0.89 17.17
C GLN A 236 -6.21 0.58 17.79
N GLU A 237 -6.84 1.66 18.24
CA GLU A 237 -8.23 1.70 18.68
C GLU A 237 -9.00 2.62 17.74
N ARG A 238 -10.17 2.17 17.28
CA ARG A 238 -11.13 3.05 16.63
C ARG A 238 -12.00 3.65 17.72
N VAL A 239 -11.97 4.97 17.84
CA VAL A 239 -12.67 5.71 18.90
C VAL A 239 -13.72 6.60 18.23
N LYS A 240 -14.99 6.25 18.40
CA LYS A 240 -16.12 7.09 17.97
C LYS A 240 -16.23 8.24 18.95
N ILE A 241 -16.06 9.47 18.49
CA ILE A 241 -16.03 10.68 19.32
C ILE A 241 -17.27 11.56 19.03
N PRO A 242 -17.66 12.45 19.95
CA PRO A 242 -18.74 13.41 19.72
C PRO A 242 -18.54 14.28 18.47
N ASP A 243 -19.63 14.75 17.86
CA ASP A 243 -19.60 15.48 16.58
C ASP A 243 -18.82 16.82 16.69
N ASP A 244 -18.92 17.51 17.83
CA ASP A 244 -18.16 18.74 18.11
C ASP A 244 -16.64 18.47 18.14
N LYS A 245 -16.23 17.29 18.60
CA LYS A 245 -14.82 16.85 18.56
C LYS A 245 -14.41 16.40 17.16
N MET A 246 -15.30 15.76 16.40
CA MET A 246 -15.04 15.40 15.00
C MET A 246 -14.81 16.64 14.12
N GLN A 247 -15.39 17.79 14.45
CA GLN A 247 -15.15 19.05 13.73
C GLN A 247 -13.67 19.44 13.71
N TYR A 248 -12.94 19.24 14.83
CA TYR A 248 -11.50 19.47 14.88
C TYR A 248 -10.74 18.58 13.87
N TYR A 249 -11.22 17.36 13.71
CA TYR A 249 -10.62 16.30 12.90
C TYR A 249 -11.16 16.25 11.46
N GLU A 250 -11.89 17.29 11.02
CA GLU A 250 -12.44 17.37 9.66
C GLU A 250 -11.35 17.27 8.58
N ASN A 251 -10.23 17.97 8.79
CA ASN A 251 -9.09 18.00 7.87
C ASN A 251 -7.72 17.92 8.56
N VAL A 252 -7.69 17.51 9.84
CA VAL A 252 -6.47 17.42 10.66
C VAL A 252 -6.15 15.96 10.96
N ALA A 253 -4.88 15.59 10.79
CA ALA A 253 -4.30 14.37 11.34
C ALA A 253 -3.15 14.70 12.28
N GLU A 254 -2.87 13.82 13.23
CA GLU A 254 -1.86 14.07 14.26
C GLU A 254 -0.88 12.91 14.36
N LEU A 255 0.39 13.26 14.56
CA LEU A 255 1.51 12.37 14.83
C LEU A 255 2.12 12.77 16.16
N TYR A 256 2.19 11.83 17.08
CA TYR A 256 2.76 11.98 18.41
C TYR A 256 4.14 11.33 18.42
N VAL A 257 5.16 12.10 18.81
CA VAL A 257 6.53 11.60 18.97
C VAL A 257 6.94 11.61 20.44
N GLY A 258 7.81 10.68 20.81
CA GLY A 258 8.35 10.55 22.17
C GLY A 258 8.44 9.10 22.63
N ASN A 259 9.43 8.80 23.46
CA ASN A 259 9.68 7.45 23.99
C ASN A 259 8.51 6.89 24.81
N ASP A 260 7.62 7.76 25.29
CA ASP A 260 6.38 7.41 25.97
C ASP A 260 5.34 6.78 25.03
N VAL A 261 5.24 7.28 23.79
CA VAL A 261 4.29 6.79 22.77
C VAL A 261 4.90 5.78 21.82
N SER A 262 6.20 5.88 21.53
CA SER A 262 7.01 4.85 20.89
C SER A 262 8.48 5.30 20.80
N PRO A 263 9.46 4.46 21.17
CA PRO A 263 10.88 4.81 21.10
C PRO A 263 11.46 4.78 19.68
N ASP A 264 10.82 4.06 18.75
CA ASP A 264 11.33 3.80 17.40
C ASP A 264 10.30 4.10 16.30
N PHE A 265 9.14 4.63 16.67
CA PHE A 265 7.99 4.91 15.81
C PHE A 265 7.30 6.20 16.25
N TYR A 266 6.02 6.35 15.92
CA TYR A 266 5.15 7.43 16.36
C TYR A 266 3.77 6.89 16.76
N GLY A 267 3.09 7.63 17.64
CA GLY A 267 1.65 7.50 17.83
C GLY A 267 0.90 8.32 16.77
N TRP A 268 -0.33 7.97 16.45
CA TRP A 268 -1.15 8.71 15.49
C TRP A 268 -2.59 8.87 15.95
N VAL A 269 -3.23 9.91 15.44
CA VAL A 269 -4.68 10.10 15.47
C VAL A 269 -5.14 10.46 14.06
N PHE A 270 -5.72 9.50 13.36
CA PHE A 270 -6.14 9.65 11.97
C PHE A 270 -7.66 9.62 11.85
N PRO A 271 -8.27 10.67 11.27
CA PRO A 271 -9.71 10.76 11.21
C PRO A 271 -10.31 9.86 10.14
N LYS A 272 -11.57 9.49 10.35
CA LYS A 272 -12.44 8.71 9.43
C LYS A 272 -13.81 9.39 9.38
N CYS A 273 -14.83 8.68 8.91
CA CYS A 273 -16.17 9.23 8.71
C CYS A 273 -16.82 9.70 10.02
N ASP A 274 -16.75 8.91 11.09
CA ASP A 274 -17.45 9.16 12.36
C ASP A 274 -16.61 8.82 13.60
N HIS A 275 -15.32 8.58 13.40
CA HIS A 275 -14.38 8.18 14.44
C HIS A 275 -12.97 8.58 14.07
N VAL A 276 -12.06 8.43 15.03
CA VAL A 276 -10.61 8.52 14.81
C VAL A 276 -9.97 7.16 15.07
N ALA A 277 -8.91 6.84 14.32
CA ALA A 277 -8.01 5.74 14.64
C ALA A 277 -6.87 6.30 15.50
N VAL A 278 -6.84 5.92 16.78
CA VAL A 278 -5.76 6.25 17.71
C VAL A 278 -4.85 5.05 17.80
N GLY A 279 -3.59 5.18 17.39
CA GLY A 279 -2.70 4.03 17.33
C GLY A 279 -1.23 4.35 17.55
N THR A 280 -0.41 3.33 17.65
CA THR A 280 1.05 3.42 17.70
C THR A 280 1.68 2.15 17.12
N GLY A 281 2.97 2.20 16.84
CA GLY A 281 3.77 1.07 16.37
C GLY A 281 5.09 0.94 17.11
N THR A 282 5.73 -0.22 17.01
CA THR A 282 7.13 -0.42 17.42
C THR A 282 7.71 -1.64 16.72
N VAL A 283 9.02 -1.60 16.44
CA VAL A 283 9.78 -2.76 15.94
C VAL A 283 10.52 -3.46 17.06
N THR A 284 11.07 -2.68 17.98
CA THR A 284 12.03 -3.14 18.99
C THR A 284 11.38 -3.48 20.34
N HIS A 285 10.26 -2.84 20.70
CA HIS A 285 9.65 -2.94 22.03
C HIS A 285 8.25 -3.57 22.00
N LYS A 286 8.08 -4.65 21.22
CA LYS A 286 6.78 -5.29 20.96
C LYS A 286 5.94 -5.63 22.23
N PRO A 287 6.53 -6.12 23.35
CA PRO A 287 5.76 -6.40 24.57
C PRO A 287 5.09 -5.16 25.19
N ASP A 288 5.66 -3.98 24.97
CA ASP A 288 5.19 -2.71 25.54
C ASP A 288 4.14 -2.00 24.67
N ILE A 289 3.73 -2.58 23.53
CA ILE A 289 2.83 -1.92 22.56
C ILE A 289 1.52 -1.41 23.19
N LYS A 290 0.97 -2.12 24.19
CA LYS A 290 -0.24 -1.69 24.90
C LYS A 290 0.02 -0.49 25.82
N LYS A 291 1.20 -0.40 26.42
CA LYS A 291 1.63 0.75 27.24
C LYS A 291 1.78 1.99 26.35
N PHE A 292 2.42 1.83 25.20
CA PHE A 292 2.56 2.89 24.18
C PHE A 292 1.21 3.35 23.63
N GLN A 293 0.29 2.43 23.38
CA GLN A 293 -1.08 2.76 22.98
C GLN A 293 -1.78 3.60 24.05
N LEU A 294 -1.67 3.19 25.32
CA LEU A 294 -2.27 3.92 26.43
C LEU A 294 -1.68 5.34 26.54
N ALA A 295 -0.36 5.50 26.41
CA ALA A 295 0.29 6.81 26.39
C ALA A 295 -0.23 7.70 25.25
N THR A 296 -0.34 7.15 24.05
CA THR A 296 -0.90 7.87 22.89
C THR A 296 -2.34 8.32 23.17
N ARG A 297 -3.16 7.43 23.75
CA ARG A 297 -4.54 7.74 24.15
C ARG A 297 -4.61 8.85 25.20
N LEU A 298 -3.74 8.81 26.21
CA LEU A 298 -3.66 9.83 27.26
C LEU A 298 -3.28 11.20 26.68
N ARG A 299 -2.33 11.24 25.73
CA ARG A 299 -1.91 12.49 25.09
C ARG A 299 -2.93 13.09 24.13
N THR A 300 -3.93 12.33 23.71
CA THR A 300 -5.06 12.84 22.91
C THR A 300 -6.36 12.97 23.70
N HIS A 301 -6.34 12.67 25.01
CA HIS A 301 -7.53 12.53 25.86
C HIS A 301 -8.57 13.65 25.67
N ASP A 302 -8.18 14.92 25.76
CA ASP A 302 -9.11 16.05 25.71
C ASP A 302 -9.83 16.18 24.36
N LYS A 303 -9.17 15.73 23.27
CA LYS A 303 -9.70 15.73 21.91
C LYS A 303 -10.61 14.55 21.62
N ILE A 304 -10.48 13.47 22.39
CA ILE A 304 -11.34 12.27 22.27
C ILE A 304 -12.28 12.10 23.47
N LEU A 305 -12.38 13.09 24.35
CA LEU A 305 -13.20 13.04 25.56
C LEU A 305 -14.66 12.76 25.20
N GLY A 306 -15.30 11.85 25.94
CA GLY A 306 -16.64 11.35 25.64
C GLY A 306 -16.67 10.29 24.52
N GLY A 307 -15.51 9.94 23.95
CA GLY A 307 -15.39 8.92 22.92
C GLY A 307 -15.57 7.49 23.44
N LYS A 308 -16.09 6.63 22.57
CA LYS A 308 -16.27 5.19 22.81
C LYS A 308 -15.35 4.39 21.90
N ILE A 309 -14.57 3.48 22.47
CA ILE A 309 -13.79 2.51 21.70
C ILE A 309 -14.76 1.53 21.05
N ILE A 310 -14.79 1.52 19.72
CA ILE A 310 -15.67 0.63 18.93
C ILE A 310 -14.92 -0.57 18.37
N ARG A 311 -13.59 -0.52 18.29
CA ARG A 311 -12.75 -1.61 17.81
C ARG A 311 -11.34 -1.49 18.34
N VAL A 312 -10.73 -2.62 18.69
CA VAL A 312 -9.32 -2.73 19.11
C VAL A 312 -8.62 -3.67 18.16
N GLU A 313 -7.47 -3.26 17.62
CA GLU A 313 -6.86 -3.90 16.48
C GLU A 313 -5.33 -3.94 16.58
N ALA A 314 -4.71 -5.01 16.10
CA ALA A 314 -3.26 -5.10 15.99
C ALA A 314 -2.84 -5.89 14.74
N HIS A 315 -1.71 -5.52 14.14
CA HIS A 315 -1.18 -6.23 12.98
C HIS A 315 0.34 -6.08 12.86
N PRO A 316 1.06 -7.13 12.40
CA PRO A 316 2.45 -6.99 12.03
C PRO A 316 2.62 -6.11 10.79
N ILE A 317 3.68 -5.30 10.76
CA ILE A 317 4.10 -4.47 9.63
C ILE A 317 5.47 -4.98 9.18
N PRO A 318 5.60 -5.53 7.96
CA PRO A 318 6.90 -5.94 7.44
C PRO A 318 7.84 -4.73 7.33
N GLU A 319 9.03 -4.88 7.89
CA GLU A 319 10.16 -3.97 7.75
C GLU A 319 11.13 -4.58 6.72
N HIS A 320 11.61 -3.76 5.79
CA HIS A 320 12.52 -4.13 4.69
C HIS A 320 11.95 -5.09 3.61
N PRO A 321 12.41 -4.97 2.35
CA PRO A 321 12.20 -6.05 1.39
C PRO A 321 13.04 -7.26 1.83
N PRO A 322 12.65 -8.50 1.48
CA PRO A 322 13.54 -9.65 1.54
C PRO A 322 14.87 -9.31 0.87
N SER A 323 15.96 -9.92 1.34
CA SER A 323 17.28 -9.75 0.72
C SER A 323 17.18 -10.01 -0.78
N LYS A 324 17.82 -9.13 -1.59
CA LYS A 324 17.97 -9.30 -3.03
C LYS A 324 18.92 -10.46 -3.33
N GLU A 325 18.60 -11.68 -2.92
CA GLU A 325 19.31 -12.89 -3.33
C GLU A 325 18.41 -13.73 -4.24
N SER A 326 18.11 -13.15 -5.40
CA SER A 326 17.83 -13.91 -6.61
C SER A 326 18.72 -13.39 -7.74
N GLY A 327 20.03 -13.39 -7.47
CA GLY A 327 21.09 -13.08 -8.42
C GLY A 327 22.16 -14.17 -8.35
N GLY A 328 21.89 -15.32 -8.95
CA GLY A 328 22.89 -16.37 -9.09
C GLY A 328 23.91 -16.00 -10.16
N GLU A 329 25.16 -15.76 -9.78
CA GLU A 329 26.29 -15.92 -10.67
C GLU A 329 26.66 -17.42 -10.76
N GLY A 330 26.71 -17.93 -12.00
CA GLY A 330 27.48 -19.14 -12.34
C GLY A 330 26.73 -20.47 -12.46
N SER A 331 25.87 -20.63 -13.49
CA SER A 331 25.78 -21.86 -14.33
C SER A 331 24.73 -21.72 -15.44
N PRO A 332 24.98 -22.22 -16.68
CA PRO A 332 24.15 -21.91 -17.83
C PRO A 332 22.88 -22.77 -17.82
N GLY A 333 21.72 -22.11 -17.79
CA GLY A 333 20.45 -22.74 -18.16
C GLY A 333 19.39 -22.81 -17.07
N ARG A 334 18.97 -21.67 -16.50
CA ARG A 334 17.62 -21.53 -15.93
C ARG A 334 17.14 -20.10 -16.17
N ARG A 335 16.17 -19.94 -17.09
CA ARG A 335 15.42 -18.71 -17.34
C ARG A 335 13.95 -18.95 -16.99
N CYS A 336 13.37 -17.92 -16.38
CA CYS A 336 11.95 -17.67 -16.03
C CYS A 336 11.52 -17.98 -14.58
N GLY A 337 10.84 -16.97 -13.98
CA GLY A 337 10.11 -16.99 -12.70
C GLY A 337 10.79 -16.14 -11.64
N GLY A 338 10.23 -15.08 -11.06
CA GLY A 338 8.94 -14.39 -11.21
C GLY A 338 9.06 -13.08 -10.42
N VAL A 339 8.47 -12.00 -10.94
CA VAL A 339 8.49 -10.65 -10.36
C VAL A 339 7.52 -10.66 -9.17
N CYS A 340 8.02 -10.91 -7.96
CA CYS A 340 7.16 -11.06 -6.77
C CYS A 340 7.22 -9.93 -5.75
N ASP A 341 8.04 -8.89 -5.88
CA ASP A 341 8.23 -8.00 -4.72
C ASP A 341 8.51 -6.51 -4.96
N GLU A 342 8.43 -6.01 -6.19
CA GLU A 342 8.82 -4.61 -6.47
C GLU A 342 7.63 -3.67 -6.74
N MET A 343 6.39 -4.17 -6.71
CA MET A 343 5.22 -3.40 -7.20
C MET A 343 4.39 -2.66 -6.15
N LEU A 344 4.80 -2.65 -4.87
CA LEU A 344 3.99 -2.09 -3.78
C LEU A 344 4.77 -1.20 -2.79
N ARG A 345 5.79 -0.49 -3.28
CA ARG A 345 6.38 0.65 -2.57
C ARG A 345 6.12 1.94 -3.32
#